data_AF-A0A1G5RV19-F1
#
_entry.id   AF-A0A1G5RV19-F1
#
_cell.length_a   1.000
_cell.length_b   1.000
_cell.length_c   1.000
_cell.angle_alpha   90.00
_cell.angle_beta   90.00
_cell.angle_gamma   90.00
#
_symmetry.space_group_name_H-M   'P 1'
#
loop_
_entity.id
_entity.type
_entity.pdbx_description
1 polymer ?
#
loop_
_entity_poly.entity_id
_entity_poly.type
_entity_poly.pdbx_seq_one_letter_code
_entity_poly.pdbx_strand_id
1 'polypeptide(L)'
;MKSYEEVADVNLYDTIIYVGALYAGGVLGMKKTFKGMKNQLPTEVYDKASIFHLRGGIDYSKLGFKHKTMMGMLYKKAVTLPEDKKTSEVRAMIETYNKQVDFVDLITIEPIVKACFEI
;
A
#
# COMPACT_ATOMS: atom_id res chain seq x y z
N MET A 1 15.29 -9.31 12.72
CA MET A 1 13.85 -9.24 12.38
C MET A 1 13.47 -10.64 11.89
N LYS A 2 12.50 -11.30 12.52
CA LYS A 2 12.03 -12.62 12.06
C LYS A 2 11.29 -12.46 10.74
N SER A 3 11.44 -13.41 9.83
CA SER A 3 10.60 -13.45 8.63
C SER A 3 9.16 -13.78 9.04
N TYR A 4 8.16 -13.36 8.26
CA TYR A 4 6.75 -13.64 8.61
C TYR A 4 6.46 -15.15 8.61
N GLU A 5 7.22 -15.92 7.83
CA GLU A 5 7.18 -17.38 7.74
C GLU A 5 7.67 -18.06 9.04
N GLU A 6 8.41 -17.36 9.88
CA GLU A 6 8.94 -17.85 11.16
C GLU A 6 8.02 -17.50 12.34
N VAL A 7 6.91 -16.80 12.08
CA VAL A 7 5.91 -16.46 13.08
C VAL A 7 4.97 -17.65 13.31
N ALA A 8 5.24 -18.40 14.38
CA ALA A 8 4.45 -19.59 14.74
C ALA A 8 3.08 -19.27 15.34
N ASP A 9 2.98 -18.20 16.13
CA ASP A 9 1.73 -17.73 16.74
C ASP A 9 1.74 -16.20 16.86
N VAL A 10 0.74 -15.57 16.26
CA VAL A 10 0.55 -14.12 16.24
C VAL A 10 0.01 -13.59 17.57
N ASN A 11 -0.60 -14.45 18.40
CA ASN A 11 -1.13 -14.07 19.72
C ASN A 11 -0.03 -13.74 20.74
N LEU A 12 1.23 -14.09 20.44
CA LEU A 12 2.39 -13.80 21.27
C LEU A 12 2.85 -12.33 21.19
N TYR A 13 2.23 -11.53 20.32
CA TYR A 13 2.62 -10.15 20.09
C TYR A 13 1.55 -9.21 20.64
N ASP A 14 1.97 -8.22 21.42
CA ASP A 14 1.09 -7.18 21.96
C ASP A 14 0.71 -6.13 20.90
N THR A 15 1.53 -5.98 19.86
CA THR A 15 1.32 -5.03 18.77
C THR A 15 1.66 -5.67 17.43
N ILE A 16 0.73 -5.54 16.49
CA ILE A 16 0.91 -6.00 15.10
C ILE A 16 0.83 -4.77 14.22
N ILE A 17 1.87 -4.60 13.39
CA ILE A 17 2.00 -3.45 12.50
C ILE A 17 1.88 -3.95 11.07
N TYR A 18 0.78 -3.58 10.41
CA TYR A 18 0.64 -3.75 8.97
C TYR A 18 1.09 -2.49 8.26
N VAL A 19 2.04 -2.62 7.33
CA VAL A 19 2.52 -1.51 6.48
C VAL A 19 2.23 -1.87 5.02
N GLY A 20 1.37 -1.07 4.38
CA GLY A 20 1.07 -1.18 2.96
C GLY A 20 1.57 0.04 2.18
N ALA A 21 2.05 -0.19 0.96
CA ALA A 21 2.36 0.89 0.02
C ALA A 21 1.08 1.40 -0.66
N LEU A 22 0.91 2.72 -0.70
CA LEU A 22 -0.14 3.36 -1.49
C LEU A 22 0.39 3.78 -2.86
N TYR A 23 -0.33 3.41 -3.93
CA TYR A 23 -0.10 3.98 -5.26
C TYR A 23 -1.12 5.08 -5.54
N ALA A 24 -0.61 6.21 -6.04
CA ALA A 24 -1.28 7.33 -6.70
C ALA A 24 -2.79 7.52 -6.40
N GLY A 25 -3.13 8.59 -5.66
CA GLY A 25 -4.48 9.20 -5.65
C GLY A 25 -5.51 8.63 -4.67
N GLY A 26 -5.29 7.45 -4.10
CA GLY A 26 -6.29 6.83 -3.23
C GLY A 26 -6.17 5.32 -3.14
N VAL A 27 -6.84 4.79 -2.13
CA VAL A 27 -6.75 3.43 -1.63
C VAL A 27 -7.52 2.46 -2.56
N LEU A 28 -7.02 2.23 -3.78
CA LEU A 28 -7.59 1.15 -4.60
C LEU A 28 -7.24 -0.18 -3.95
N GLY A 29 -8.21 -0.76 -3.28
CA GLY A 29 -8.09 -2.06 -2.68
C GLY A 29 -8.00 -2.08 -1.17
N MET A 30 -7.66 -1.01 -0.41
CA MET A 30 -7.60 -1.24 1.06
C MET A 30 -8.96 -1.54 1.64
N LYS A 31 -10.08 -1.00 1.13
CA LYS A 31 -11.39 -1.45 1.62
C LYS A 31 -11.56 -2.97 1.48
N LYS A 32 -11.02 -3.56 0.41
CA LYS A 32 -10.96 -5.01 0.20
C LYS A 32 -9.89 -5.66 1.07
N THR A 33 -8.71 -5.07 1.24
CA THR A 33 -7.61 -5.57 2.07
C THR A 33 -8.01 -5.60 3.53
N PHE A 34 -8.53 -4.51 4.11
CA PHE A 34 -9.06 -4.47 5.48
C PHE A 34 -10.19 -5.48 5.69
N LYS A 35 -11.12 -5.58 4.74
CA LYS A 35 -12.17 -6.61 4.79
C LYS A 35 -11.57 -8.02 4.75
N GLY A 36 -10.57 -8.25 3.89
CA GLY A 36 -9.85 -9.51 3.79
C GLY A 36 -9.07 -9.83 5.06
N MET A 37 -8.41 -8.85 5.67
CA MET A 37 -7.69 -8.98 6.94
C MET A 37 -8.64 -9.38 8.06
N LYS A 38 -9.77 -8.69 8.19
CA LYS A 38 -10.79 -9.02 9.20
C LYS A 38 -11.31 -10.46 9.04
N ASN A 39 -11.36 -10.97 7.81
CA ASN A 39 -11.82 -12.33 7.53
C ASN A 39 -10.72 -13.41 7.71
N GLN A 40 -9.45 -13.03 7.62
CA GLN A 40 -8.31 -13.95 7.66
C GLN A 40 -7.64 -14.00 9.03
N LEU A 41 -7.78 -12.93 9.83
CA LEU A 41 -7.20 -12.82 11.16
C LEU A 41 -8.24 -13.22 12.21
N PRO A 42 -7.84 -13.93 13.28
CA PRO A 42 -8.66 -14.05 14.48
C PRO A 42 -9.08 -12.67 14.97
N THR A 43 -10.26 -12.55 15.56
CA THR A 43 -10.82 -11.24 15.94
C THR A 43 -9.94 -10.57 17.00
N GLU A 44 -9.42 -11.35 17.93
CA GLU A 44 -8.52 -10.93 19.00
C GLU A 44 -7.20 -10.35 18.45
N VAL A 45 -6.77 -10.83 17.29
CA VAL A 45 -5.57 -10.39 16.58
C VAL A 45 -5.85 -9.11 15.80
N TYR A 46 -6.98 -9.05 15.11
CA TYR A 46 -7.40 -7.87 14.37
C TYR A 46 -7.62 -6.66 15.29
N ASP A 47 -8.23 -6.89 16.46
CA ASP A 47 -8.55 -5.81 17.42
C ASP A 47 -7.32 -5.22 18.09
N LYS A 48 -6.20 -5.96 18.14
CA LYS A 48 -4.89 -5.49 18.64
C LYS A 48 -3.99 -4.91 17.53
N ALA A 49 -4.38 -5.04 16.27
CA ALA A 49 -3.55 -4.61 15.16
C ALA A 49 -3.58 -3.08 15.01
N SER A 50 -2.39 -2.46 15.05
CA SER A 50 -2.20 -1.07 14.67
C SER A 50 -1.88 -0.99 13.19
N ILE A 51 -2.78 -0.42 12.40
CA ILE A 51 -2.66 -0.45 10.93
C ILE A 51 -2.23 0.92 10.40
N PHE A 52 -1.09 0.96 9.71
CA PHE A 52 -0.52 2.17 9.13
C PHE A 52 -0.35 2.02 7.62
N HIS A 53 -0.43 3.13 6.90
CA HIS A 53 -0.24 3.16 5.45
C HIS A 53 0.77 4.22 5.11
N LEU A 54 1.79 3.83 4.34
CA LEU A 54 2.84 4.73 3.91
C LEU A 54 2.71 4.96 2.40
N ARG A 55 3.06 6.17 1.98
CA ARG A 55 3.22 6.48 0.56
C ARG A 55 4.66 6.24 0.17
N GLY A 56 4.85 5.52 -0.93
CA GLY A 56 6.16 5.27 -1.52
C GLY A 56 6.37 6.13 -2.77
N GLY A 57 7.60 6.13 -3.28
CA GLY A 57 7.91 6.67 -4.61
C GLY A 57 7.90 5.59 -5.69
N ILE A 58 7.81 6.02 -6.95
CA ILE A 58 8.09 5.17 -8.11
C ILE A 58 9.06 5.89 -9.04
N ASP A 59 10.10 5.18 -9.46
CA ASP A 59 11.04 5.62 -10.48
C ASP A 59 10.90 4.71 -11.71
N TYR A 60 10.20 5.21 -12.74
CA TYR A 60 9.97 4.44 -13.96
C TYR A 60 11.25 4.08 -14.70
N SER A 61 12.34 4.84 -14.53
CA SER A 61 13.62 4.53 -15.18
C SER A 61 14.20 3.21 -14.66
N LYS A 62 14.00 2.93 -13.37
CA LYS A 62 14.49 1.74 -12.66
C LYS A 62 13.60 0.50 -12.82
N LEU A 63 12.41 0.63 -13.42
CA LEU A 63 11.56 -0.52 -13.68
C LEU A 63 12.19 -1.48 -14.70
N GLY A 64 12.14 -2.78 -14.41
CA GLY A 64 12.50 -3.84 -15.35
C GLY A 64 11.56 -3.87 -16.57
N PHE A 65 12.03 -4.45 -17.67
CA PHE A 65 11.32 -4.48 -18.96
C PHE A 65 9.87 -5.00 -18.84
N LYS A 66 9.66 -6.12 -18.14
CA LYS A 66 8.32 -6.72 -17.94
C LYS A 66 7.35 -5.75 -17.27
N HIS A 67 7.78 -5.04 -16.22
CA HIS A 67 6.94 -4.08 -15.51
C HIS A 67 6.65 -2.85 -16.37
N LYS A 68 7.64 -2.35 -17.13
CA LYS A 68 7.43 -1.25 -18.09
C LYS A 68 6.38 -1.61 -19.15
N THR A 69 6.45 -2.80 -19.74
CA THR A 69 5.46 -3.28 -20.71
C THR A 69 4.07 -3.38 -20.09
N MET A 70 3.95 -3.98 -18.90
CA MET A 70 2.67 -4.08 -18.19
C MET A 70 2.07 -2.71 -17.88
N MET A 71 2.87 -1.78 -17.34
CA MET A 71 2.42 -0.42 -17.03
C MET A 71 2.02 0.35 -18.29
N GLY A 72 2.72 0.16 -19.42
CA GLY A 72 2.33 0.74 -20.70
C GLY A 72 0.96 0.25 -21.19
N MET A 73 0.63 -1.03 -21.00
CA MET A 73 -0.71 -1.56 -21.29
C MET A 73 -1.78 -0.97 -20.36
N LEU A 74 -1.49 -0.88 -19.06
CA LEU A 74 -2.40 -0.28 -18.07
C LEU A 74 -2.65 1.20 -18.37
N TYR A 75 -1.59 1.96 -18.68
CA TYR A 75 -1.69 3.37 -19.06
C TYR A 75 -2.58 3.56 -20.29
N LYS A 76 -2.35 2.78 -21.36
CA LYS A 76 -3.18 2.83 -22.57
C LYS A 76 -4.66 2.60 -22.25
N LYS A 77 -4.96 1.59 -21.44
CA LYS A 77 -6.34 1.33 -21.01
C LYS A 77 -6.90 2.48 -20.17
N ALA A 78 -6.11 3.02 -19.25
CA ALA A 78 -6.50 4.11 -18.36
C ALA A 78 -6.87 5.39 -19.12
N VAL A 79 -6.07 5.81 -20.10
CA VAL A 79 -6.33 7.03 -20.88
C VAL A 79 -7.58 6.91 -21.76
N THR A 80 -7.93 5.69 -22.19
CA THR A 80 -9.13 5.42 -23.01
C THR A 80 -10.43 5.30 -22.22
N LEU A 81 -10.38 5.29 -20.87
CA LEU A 81 -11.60 5.25 -20.09
C LEU A 81 -12.40 6.55 -20.29
N PRO A 82 -13.74 6.47 -20.34
CA PRO A 82 -14.60 7.65 -20.24
C PRO A 82 -14.31 8.47 -18.98
N GLU A 83 -14.44 9.80 -19.04
CA GLU A 83 -14.09 10.70 -17.92
C GLU A 83 -14.87 10.41 -16.63
N ASP A 84 -16.14 10.02 -16.75
CA ASP A 84 -17.00 9.60 -15.64
C ASP A 84 -16.51 8.30 -14.96
N LYS A 85 -15.71 7.49 -15.68
CA LYS A 85 -15.14 6.23 -15.19
C LYS A 85 -13.69 6.37 -14.72
N LYS A 86 -13.05 7.51 -14.93
CA LYS A 86 -11.71 7.77 -14.37
C LYS A 86 -11.89 8.07 -12.89
N THR A 87 -11.47 7.15 -12.02
CA THR A 87 -11.39 7.40 -10.58
C THR A 87 -10.19 8.32 -10.28
N SER A 88 -10.08 8.81 -9.04
CA SER A 88 -8.90 9.58 -8.61
C SER A 88 -7.61 8.78 -8.77
N GLU A 89 -7.64 7.47 -8.56
CA GLU A 89 -6.49 6.58 -8.73
C GLU A 89 -6.10 6.40 -10.19
N VAL A 90 -7.09 6.26 -11.08
CA VAL A 90 -6.84 6.19 -12.53
C VAL A 90 -6.23 7.49 -13.02
N ARG A 91 -6.74 8.64 -12.57
CA ARG A 91 -6.16 9.96 -12.92
C ARG A 91 -4.73 10.08 -12.44
N ALA A 92 -4.49 9.77 -11.16
CA ALA A 92 -3.15 9.84 -10.59
C ALA A 92 -2.18 8.88 -11.30
N MET A 93 -2.61 7.66 -11.69
CA MET A 93 -1.81 6.75 -12.51
C MET A 93 -1.38 7.38 -13.83
N ILE A 94 -2.32 8.02 -14.55
CA ILE A 94 -2.07 8.68 -15.83
C ILE A 94 -1.10 9.84 -15.64
N GLU A 95 -1.34 10.68 -14.61
CA GLU A 95 -0.54 11.86 -14.30
C GLU A 95 0.92 11.53 -13.95
N THR A 96 1.15 10.39 -13.29
CA THR A 96 2.49 9.95 -12.87
C THR A 96 3.15 8.97 -13.85
N TYR A 97 2.50 8.63 -14.97
CA TYR A 97 3.04 7.65 -15.92
C TYR A 97 4.37 8.11 -16.52
N ASN A 98 5.35 7.20 -16.54
CA ASN A 98 6.70 7.45 -17.06
C ASN A 98 7.45 8.61 -16.38
N LYS A 99 7.04 8.98 -15.16
CA LYS A 99 7.71 9.99 -14.32
C LYS A 99 8.38 9.32 -13.13
N GLN A 100 9.41 9.94 -12.60
CA GLN A 100 9.84 9.67 -11.23
C GLN A 100 8.96 10.52 -10.30
N VAL A 101 8.32 9.88 -9.33
CA VAL A 101 7.55 10.56 -8.28
C VAL A 101 7.96 10.02 -6.94
N ASP A 102 8.09 10.91 -5.97
CA ASP A 102 8.38 10.55 -4.59
C ASP A 102 7.27 11.12 -3.70
N PHE A 103 6.59 10.22 -2.99
CA PHE A 103 5.56 10.57 -2.02
C PHE A 103 5.96 10.17 -0.60
N VAL A 104 7.24 9.81 -0.38
CA VAL A 104 7.73 9.45 0.94
C VAL A 104 7.66 10.67 1.85
N ASP A 105 6.97 10.48 2.97
CA ASP A 105 6.87 11.45 4.04
C ASP A 105 7.28 10.77 5.35
N LEU A 106 8.49 11.08 5.83
CA LEU A 106 9.04 10.46 7.02
C LEU A 106 8.28 10.86 8.30
N ILE A 107 7.53 11.95 8.29
CA ILE A 107 6.68 12.35 9.43
C ILE A 107 5.60 11.29 9.67
N THR A 108 5.13 10.61 8.60
CA THR A 108 4.14 9.54 8.71
C THR A 108 4.64 8.28 9.41
N ILE A 109 5.94 8.22 9.73
CA ILE A 109 6.55 7.14 10.53
C ILE A 109 6.37 7.37 12.03
N GLU A 110 6.21 8.61 12.49
CA GLU A 110 6.08 8.92 13.93
C GLU A 110 4.99 8.11 14.62
N PRO A 111 3.77 7.96 14.08
CA PRO A 111 2.73 7.14 14.71
C PRO A 111 3.12 5.66 14.87
N ILE A 112 3.95 5.14 13.96
CA ILE A 112 4.48 3.77 14.01
C ILE A 112 5.49 3.65 15.16
N VAL A 113 6.40 4.62 15.27
CA VAL A 113 7.40 4.66 16.34
C VAL A 113 6.72 4.71 17.70
N LYS A 114 5.69 5.56 17.86
CA LYS A 114 4.90 5.63 19.09
C LYS A 114 4.23 4.30 19.43
N ALA A 115 3.61 3.64 18.45
CA ALA A 115 3.00 2.33 18.65
C ALA A 115 4.00 1.23 19.03
N CYS A 116 5.28 1.36 18.64
CA CYS A 116 6.32 0.41 19.00
C CYS A 116 6.96 0.64 20.37
N PHE A 117 7.14 1.90 20.78
CA PHE A 117 8.10 2.26 21.84
C PHE A 117 7.53 3.14 22.95
N GLU A 118 6.35 3.73 22.79
CA GLU A 118 5.76 4.65 23.77
C GLU A 118 4.51 4.06 24.47
N ILE A 119 4.51 2.75 24.73
CA ILE A 119 3.46 2.07 25.51
C ILE A 119 3.51 2.52 26.97
#